data_AF-A0ABD4TL38-F1
#
_entry.id   AF-A0ABD4TL38-F1
#
_cell.length_a   1.000
_cell.length_b   1.000
_cell.length_c   1.000
_cell.angle_alpha   90.00
_cell.angle_beta   90.00
_cell.angle_gamma   90.00
#
_symmetry.space_group_name_H-M   'P 1'
#
loop_
_entity.id
_entity.type
_entity.pdbx_description
1 polymer ?
#
loop_
_entity_poly.entity_id
_entity_poly.type
_entity_poly.pdbx_seq_one_letter_code
_entity_poly.pdbx_strand_id
1 'polypeptide(L)' 'MDTISIGTPRHGEESRAAHRAFLCGENPILLLEDLDLSSEKLLDGAFTLRLYPIVYDELDGVPVIAVADIMGNEYHSSKF' A
#
# COMPACT_ATOMS: atom_id res chain seq x y z
N MET A 1 2.68 2.51 0.89
CA MET A 1 3.83 3.17 1.53
C MET A 1 3.29 4.02 2.67
N ASP A 2 3.97 4.01 3.81
CA ASP A 2 3.68 4.89 4.94
C ASP A 2 4.42 6.23 4.75
N THR A 3 4.07 6.89 3.66
CA THR A 3 4.60 8.20 3.26
C THR A 3 3.54 8.94 2.47
N ILE A 4 3.58 10.28 2.52
CA ILE A 4 2.68 11.15 1.74
C ILE A 4 2.77 10.88 0.23
N SER A 5 3.96 10.51 -0.26
CA SER A 5 4.17 10.13 -1.65
C SER A 5 5.40 9.24 -1.82
N ILE A 6 5.49 8.51 -2.94
CA ILE A 6 6.69 7.83 -3.42
C ILE A 6 7.80 8.82 -3.80
N GLY A 7 7.45 10.06 -4.14
CA GLY A 7 8.39 11.12 -4.48
C GLY A 7 8.48 12.21 -3.43
N THR A 8 9.55 12.99 -3.47
CA THR A 8 9.72 14.17 -2.60
C THR A 8 9.23 15.45 -3.29
N PRO A 9 8.44 16.31 -2.61
CA PRO A 9 7.99 17.58 -3.17
C PRO A 9 9.16 18.55 -3.42
N ARG A 10 10.32 18.33 -2.77
CA ARG A 10 11.52 19.15 -2.97
C ARG A 10 12.17 18.93 -4.34
N HIS A 11 11.93 17.78 -4.98
CA HIS A 11 12.49 17.43 -6.29
C HIS A 11 11.39 16.95 -7.23
N GLY A 12 10.62 17.90 -7.78
CA GLY A 12 9.44 17.60 -8.58
C GLY A 12 9.70 16.74 -9.83
N GLU A 13 10.82 16.94 -10.52
CA GLU A 13 11.16 16.14 -11.72
C GLU A 13 11.46 14.68 -11.37
N GLU A 14 12.22 14.45 -10.30
CA GLU A 14 12.51 13.11 -9.81
C GLU A 14 11.23 12.42 -9.31
N SER A 15 10.38 13.15 -8.58
CA SER A 15 9.08 12.65 -8.13
C SER A 15 8.21 12.19 -9.31
N ARG A 16 8.11 12.99 -10.38
CA ARG A 16 7.35 12.61 -11.59
C ARG A 16 7.99 11.42 -12.30
N ALA A 17 9.32 11.35 -12.36
CA ALA A 17 10.02 10.22 -12.95
C ALA A 17 9.72 8.91 -12.19
N ALA A 18 9.70 8.96 -10.85
CA ALA A 18 9.30 7.84 -10.02
C ALA A 18 7.85 7.41 -10.32
N HIS A 19 6.87 8.33 -10.28
CA HIS A 19 5.48 7.98 -10.59
C HIS A 19 5.32 7.35 -11.99
N ARG A 20 5.96 7.92 -13.02
CA ARG A 20 5.89 7.38 -14.38
C ARG A 20 6.48 5.98 -14.49
N ALA A 21 7.57 5.69 -13.77
CA ALA A 21 8.20 4.39 -13.78
C ALA A 21 7.27 3.28 -13.26
N PHE A 22 6.37 3.61 -12.32
CA PHE A 22 5.36 2.68 -11.80
C PHE A 22 4.09 2.65 -12.65
N LEU A 23 3.57 3.82 -13.05
CA LEU A 23 2.21 3.94 -13.58
C LEU A 23 2.11 3.93 -15.12
N CYS A 24 3.18 4.24 -15.87
CA CYS A 24 3.09 4.49 -17.31
C CYS A 24 3.68 3.37 -18.20
N GLY A 25 4.07 2.23 -17.62
CA GLY A 25 4.52 1.06 -18.38
C GLY A 25 3.37 0.21 -18.93
N GLU A 26 3.67 -0.76 -19.80
CA GLU A 26 2.67 -1.72 -20.33
C GLU A 26 1.98 -2.54 -19.22
N ASN A 27 2.67 -2.74 -18.09
CA ASN A 27 2.16 -3.42 -16.91
C ASN A 27 2.30 -2.49 -15.70
N PRO A 28 1.30 -1.61 -15.47
CA PRO A 28 1.39 -0.62 -14.40
C PRO A 28 1.38 -1.28 -13.03
N ILE A 29 2.25 -0.81 -12.15
CA ILE A 29 2.26 -1.14 -10.73
C ILE A 29 1.55 -0.01 -10.00
N LEU A 30 0.39 -0.30 -9.44
CA LEU A 30 -0.41 0.69 -8.71
C LEU A 30 0.30 1.13 -7.43
N LEU A 31 0.15 2.42 -7.11
CA LEU A 31 0.69 3.02 -5.90
C LEU A 31 -0.41 3.16 -4.85
N LEU A 32 -0.05 2.86 -3.60
CA LEU A 32 -0.88 3.09 -2.43
C LEU A 32 -0.01 3.85 -1.42
N GLU A 33 -0.39 5.08 -1.12
CA GLU A 33 0.37 6.04 -0.31
C GLU A 33 -0.42 6.36 0.96
N ASP A 34 0.23 7.00 1.92
CA ASP A 34 -0.38 7.44 3.19
C ASP A 34 -1.03 6.29 4.00
N LEU A 35 -0.37 5.14 4.03
CA LEU A 35 -0.78 3.98 4.85
C LEU A 35 -0.26 4.09 6.28
N ASP A 36 -1.00 3.58 7.25
CA ASP A 36 -0.44 3.31 8.58
C ASP A 36 0.16 1.90 8.61
N LEU A 37 1.49 1.81 8.68
CA LEU A 37 2.21 0.54 8.78
C LEU A 37 2.86 0.34 10.17
N SER A 38 2.42 1.08 11.18
CA SER A 38 3.03 1.09 12.52
C SER A 38 2.86 -0.20 13.32
N SER A 39 1.93 -1.07 12.94
CA SER A 39 1.67 -2.34 13.62
C SER A 39 2.79 -3.36 13.36
N GLU A 40 3.49 -3.81 14.41
CA GLU A 40 4.54 -4.84 14.34
C GLU A 40 4.10 -6.13 13.65
N LYS A 41 2.80 -6.48 13.74
CA LYS A 41 2.23 -7.66 13.05
C LYS A 41 2.33 -7.59 11.53
N LEU A 42 2.58 -6.42 10.95
CA LEU A 42 2.75 -6.22 9.52
C LEU A 42 4.21 -6.39 9.06
N LEU A 43 5.18 -6.40 9.99
CA LEU A 43 6.60 -6.44 9.66
C LEU A 43 7.11 -7.87 9.40
N ASP A 44 6.59 -8.86 10.14
CA ASP A 44 7.15 -10.21 10.18
C ASP A 44 6.22 -11.30 9.60
N GLY A 45 5.09 -10.91 8.98
CA GLY A 45 4.06 -11.85 8.54
C GLY A 45 3.43 -11.52 7.20
N ALA A 46 2.92 -12.56 6.53
CA ALA A 46 2.05 -12.38 5.38
C ALA A 46 0.65 -11.97 5.85
N PHE A 47 0.05 -11.00 5.17
CA PHE A 47 -1.31 -10.56 5.39
C PHE A 47 -2.03 -10.37 4.07
N THR A 48 -3.35 -10.43 4.10
CA THR A 48 -4.18 -10.07 2.95
C THR A 48 -4.52 -8.60 3.04
N LEU A 49 -4.13 -7.81 2.05
CA LEU A 49 -4.53 -6.40 1.96
C LEU A 49 -5.87 -6.30 1.24
N ARG A 50 -6.88 -5.77 1.94
CA ARG A 50 -8.21 -5.49 1.38
C ARG A 50 -8.32 -3.99 1.11
N LEU A 51 -8.70 -3.64 -0.12
CA LEU A 51 -8.83 -2.25 -0.56
C LEU A 51 -10.29 -1.97 -0.93
N TYR A 52 -10.85 -0.91 -0.34
CA TYR A 52 -12.22 -0.47 -0.59
C TYR A 52 -12.20 0.97 -1.11
N PRO A 53 -12.30 1.17 -2.45
CA PRO A 53 -12.42 2.50 -3.04
C PRO A 53 -13.65 3.23 -2.53
N ILE A 54 -13.50 4.51 -2.17
CA ILE A 54 -14.60 5.31 -1.63
C ILE A 54 -15.43 5.95 -2.77
N VAL A 55 -14.81 6.19 -3.92
CA VAL A 55 -15.44 6.79 -5.10
C VAL A 55 -15.20 5.90 -6.31
N TYR A 56 -16.24 5.73 -7.13
CA TYR A 56 -16.17 5.04 -8.41
C TYR A 56 -16.48 6.04 -9.51
N ASP A 57 -15.42 6.63 -10.07
CA ASP A 57 -15.46 7.56 -11.20
C ASP A 57 -14.17 7.39 -12.03
N GLU A 58 -14.12 7.97 -13.23
CA GLU A 58 -12.93 7.96 -14.10
C GLU A 58 -11.86 8.92 -13.57
N LEU A 59 -11.12 8.46 -12.54
CA LEU A 59 -10.10 9.25 -11.85
C LEU A 59 -8.71 8.61 -11.94
N ASP A 60 -7.67 9.45 -11.97
CA ASP A 60 -6.26 9.02 -11.95
C ASP A 60 -5.82 8.40 -10.61
N GLY A 61 -6.64 8.55 -9.58
CA GLY A 61 -6.44 8.01 -8.24
C GLY A 61 -7.69 8.21 -7.38
N VAL A 62 -7.88 7.31 -6.41
CA VAL A 62 -9.05 7.34 -5.51
C VAL A 62 -8.62 7.14 -4.07
N PRO A 63 -9.28 7.79 -3.10
CA PRO A 63 -9.10 7.44 -1.71
C PRO A 63 -9.66 6.04 -1.46
N VAL A 64 -8.96 5.26 -0.64
CA VAL A 64 -9.34 3.90 -0.28
C VAL A 64 -9.35 3.73 1.22
N ILE A 65 -10.24 2.88 1.72
CA ILE A 65 -10.06 2.25 3.02
C ILE A 65 -9.19 1.01 2.78
N ALA A 66 -7.99 1.01 3.33
CA ALA A 66 -7.07 -0.12 3.28
C ALA A 66 -7.10 -0.87 4.62
N VAL A 67 -7.39 -2.17 4.59
CA VAL A 67 -7.44 -3.03 5.79
C VAL A 67 -6.50 -4.20 5.60
N ALA A 68 -5.57 -4.37 6.53
CA ALA A 68 -4.74 -5.56 6.61
C ALA A 68 -5.48 -6.65 7.39
N ASP A 69 -5.76 -7.76 6.72
CA ASP A 69 -6.31 -8.98 7.31
C ASP A 69 -5.14 -9.91 7.65
N ILE A 70 -4.73 -9.85 8.92
CA ILE A 70 -3.60 -10.62 9.44
C ILE A 70 -4.09 -12.05 9.60
N MET A 71 -3.55 -12.97 8.79
CA MET A 71 -3.81 -14.39 8.99
C MET A 71 -3.20 -14.77 10.33
N GLY A 72 -4.05 -15.04 11.32
CA GLY A 72 -3.57 -15.54 12.60
C GLY A 72 -2.78 -16.82 12.35
N ASN A 73 -1.51 -16.84 12.76
CA ASN A 73 -0.90 -18.13 13.07
C ASN A 73 -1.86 -18.79 14.06
N GLU A 74 -2.50 -19.88 13.65
CA GLU A 74 -3.11 -20.78 14.61
C GLU A 74 -2.02 -21.05 15.64
N TYR A 75 -2.25 -20.60 16.87
CA TYR A 75 -1.42 -20.99 17.99
C TYR A 75 -1.44 -22.52 18.02
N HIS A 76 -0.40 -23.16 17.48
CA HIS A 76 0.00 -24.47 17.95
C HIS A 76 0.45 -24.25 19.39
N SER A 77 -0.54 -24.28 20.28
CA SER A 77 -0.35 -24.62 21.68
C SER A 77 0.26 -26.02 21.65
N SER A 78 1.59 -26.08 21.64
CA SER A 78 2.32 -27.27 22.04
C SER A 78 1.96 -27.51 23.49
N LYS A 79 0.87 -28.25 23.69
CA LYS A 79 0.72 -29.10 24.87
C LYS A 79 1.91 -30.04 24.86
N PHE A 80 2.91 -29.81 25.70
CA PHE A 80 3.64 -30.81 26.49
C PHE A 80 4.37 -30.09 27.61
#